data_AF-E6MFJ6-F1
#
_entry.id   AF-E6MFJ6-F1
#
_cell.length_a   1.000
_cell.length_b   1.000
_cell.length_c   1.000
_cell.angle_alpha   90.00
_cell.angle_beta   90.00
_cell.angle_gamma   90.00
#
_symmetry.space_group_name_H-M   'P 1'
#
loop_
_entity.id
_entity.type
_entity.pdbx_description
1 polymer ?
#
loop_
_entity_poly.entity_id
_entity_poly.type
_entity_poly.pdbx_seq_one_letter_code
_entity_poly.pdbx_strand_id
1 'polypeptide(L)'
;MPALFVMILVIAVFSLTLSHKTGNGSVRTGMQGLGVYLIPNFKGMTFGRFMQILLDAMSQLFFSLSVSMGIMITYGSYVKKDVDLNRSINLIEIFDTVVAFLAGMMIIPAIYVFSGVKGMAAGPSLIFVSLPKVFAEMGVAGPIVGGVFFVMVAFAAMTSCISVLETLVANCMEIFNASRKKVTLILGTVYLGMTLIICLGYTVFYFELKLPNGSVGQLLDLADYVSNSFLMPITSLLSCILIGWVIGPKYVIDEMELNGEHFRRQRIYIVMVKYVAPIIMFALFLQSAGILNLLHIQ
;
A
#
# COMPACT_ATOMS: atom_id res chain seq x y z
N MET A 1 8.15 7.24 -14.23
CA MET A 1 7.50 7.81 -13.03
C MET A 1 6.92 9.21 -13.25
N PRO A 2 7.66 10.24 -13.74
CA PRO A 2 7.10 11.59 -13.88
C PRO A 2 5.87 11.65 -14.81
N ALA A 3 5.88 10.92 -15.92
CA ALA A 3 4.73 10.86 -16.84
C ALA A 3 3.46 10.30 -16.17
N LEU A 4 3.59 9.24 -15.37
CA LEU A 4 2.46 8.65 -14.63
C LEU A 4 1.92 9.65 -13.60
N PHE A 5 2.79 10.37 -12.91
CA PHE A 5 2.40 11.43 -11.98
C PHE A 5 1.57 12.53 -12.67
N VAL A 6 2.05 13.04 -13.81
CA VAL A 6 1.31 14.06 -14.58
C VAL A 6 -0.04 13.52 -15.02
N MET A 7 -0.12 12.26 -15.46
CA MET A 7 -1.40 11.68 -15.85
C MET A 7 -2.37 11.51 -14.69
N ILE A 8 -1.91 11.02 -13.54
CA ILE A 8 -2.75 10.91 -12.34
C ILE A 8 -3.31 12.29 -11.99
N LEU A 9 -2.49 13.34 -12.05
CA LEU A 9 -2.93 14.71 -11.81
C LEU A 9 -4.00 15.17 -12.82
N VAL A 10 -3.77 14.95 -14.12
CA VAL A 10 -4.73 15.32 -15.17
C VAL A 10 -6.06 14.59 -15.00
N ILE A 11 -6.01 13.28 -14.76
CA ILE A 11 -7.22 12.46 -14.57
C ILE A 11 -7.91 12.85 -13.26
N ALA A 12 -7.18 13.14 -12.19
CA ALA A 12 -7.75 13.63 -10.93
C ALA A 12 -8.52 14.94 -11.13
N VAL A 13 -7.92 15.91 -11.82
CA VAL A 13 -8.60 17.17 -12.15
C VAL A 13 -9.83 16.92 -13.03
N PHE A 14 -9.73 16.04 -14.03
CA PHE A 14 -10.87 15.67 -14.88
C PHE A 14 -11.99 15.01 -14.07
N SER A 15 -11.67 14.09 -13.14
CA SER A 15 -12.65 13.44 -12.26
C SER A 15 -13.48 14.42 -11.43
N LEU A 16 -12.94 15.60 -11.10
CA LEU A 16 -13.68 16.66 -10.40
C LEU A 16 -14.72 17.37 -11.28
N THR A 17 -14.48 17.40 -12.59
CA THR A 17 -15.38 18.02 -13.58
C THR A 17 -16.56 17.12 -13.97
N LEU A 18 -16.50 15.83 -13.63
CA LEU A 18 -17.53 14.85 -13.95
C LEU A 18 -18.88 15.21 -13.31
N SER A 19 -19.95 15.01 -14.06
CA SER A 19 -21.32 15.19 -13.60
C SER A 19 -22.23 14.15 -14.23
N HIS A 20 -23.00 13.43 -13.42
CA HIS A 20 -23.88 12.36 -13.90
C HIS A 20 -25.29 12.52 -13.34
N LYS A 21 -26.29 12.45 -14.22
CA LYS A 21 -27.72 12.44 -13.84
C LYS A 21 -28.12 11.02 -13.49
N THR A 22 -28.47 10.80 -12.23
CA THR A 22 -28.99 9.50 -11.75
C THR A 22 -30.40 9.28 -12.31
N GLY A 23 -30.83 8.01 -12.47
CA GLY A 23 -32.18 7.66 -12.91
C GLY A 23 -33.33 8.27 -12.07
N ASN A 24 -33.03 8.73 -10.85
CA ASN A 24 -33.97 9.42 -9.96
C ASN A 24 -34.00 10.95 -10.17
N GLY A 25 -33.36 11.47 -11.23
CA GLY A 25 -33.27 12.91 -11.53
C GLY A 25 -32.23 13.70 -10.72
N SER A 26 -31.55 13.09 -9.74
CA SER A 26 -30.50 13.74 -8.96
C SER A 26 -29.16 13.77 -9.69
N VAL A 27 -28.52 14.94 -9.71
CA VAL A 27 -27.18 15.12 -10.28
C VAL A 27 -26.13 14.83 -9.22
N ARG A 28 -25.18 13.95 -9.52
CA ARG A 28 -23.96 13.74 -8.74
C ARG A 28 -22.79 14.38 -9.45
N THR A 29 -21.97 15.12 -8.72
CA THR A 29 -20.80 15.81 -9.28
C THR A 29 -19.51 15.30 -8.67
N GLY A 30 -18.40 15.44 -9.41
CA GLY A 30 -17.07 15.11 -8.93
C GLY A 30 -16.70 15.90 -7.68
N MET A 31 -17.12 17.17 -7.60
CA MET A 31 -16.93 18.00 -6.39
C MET A 31 -17.65 17.46 -5.15
N GLN A 32 -18.84 16.86 -5.29
CA GLN A 32 -19.49 16.17 -4.17
C GLN A 32 -18.70 14.91 -3.76
N GLY A 33 -18.18 14.17 -4.73
CA GLY A 33 -17.31 13.02 -4.48
C GLY A 33 -15.97 13.40 -3.84
N LEU A 34 -15.42 14.58 -4.16
CA LEU A 34 -14.27 15.15 -3.45
C LEU A 34 -14.61 15.46 -2.00
N GLY A 35 -15.81 15.98 -1.74
CA GLY A 35 -16.32 16.15 -0.38
C GLY A 35 -16.37 14.83 0.39
N VAL A 36 -16.80 13.73 -0.25
CA VAL A 36 -16.77 12.39 0.36
C VAL A 36 -15.34 11.92 0.64
N TYR A 37 -14.37 12.29 -0.19
CA TYR A 37 -12.97 11.92 -0.02
C TYR A 37 -12.27 12.72 1.09
N LEU A 38 -12.49 14.03 1.16
CA LEU A 38 -11.71 14.95 2.01
C LEU A 38 -12.40 15.34 3.32
N ILE A 39 -13.72 15.32 3.38
CA ILE A 39 -14.45 15.77 4.57
C ILE A 39 -14.56 14.61 5.56
N PRO A 40 -13.90 14.70 6.73
CA PRO A 40 -13.98 13.63 7.72
C PRO A 40 -15.40 13.52 8.27
N ASN A 41 -15.94 12.30 8.30
CA ASN A 41 -17.27 12.02 8.83
C ASN A 41 -17.17 11.30 10.19
N PHE A 42 -17.49 12.03 11.26
CA PHE A 42 -17.49 11.50 12.63
C PHE A 42 -18.83 10.88 13.06
N LYS A 43 -19.82 10.80 12.17
CA LYS A 43 -21.13 10.25 12.50
C LYS A 43 -21.00 8.76 12.84
N GLY A 44 -21.37 8.40 14.08
CA GLY A 44 -21.21 7.03 14.59
C GLY A 44 -19.76 6.62 14.82
N MET A 45 -18.88 7.59 15.11
CA MET A 45 -17.50 7.33 15.51
C MET A 45 -17.45 6.96 16.99
N THR A 46 -17.21 5.69 17.29
CA THR A 46 -16.89 5.21 18.64
C THR A 46 -15.38 5.13 18.81
N PHE A 47 -14.89 5.05 20.05
CA PHE A 47 -13.46 4.87 20.32
C PHE A 47 -12.90 3.61 19.64
N GLY A 48 -13.64 2.48 19.72
CA GLY A 48 -13.26 1.23 19.07
C GLY A 48 -13.17 1.36 17.55
N ARG A 49 -14.15 2.03 16.91
CA ARG A 49 -14.13 2.27 15.46
C ARG A 49 -12.99 3.19 15.04
N PHE A 50 -12.70 4.22 15.82
CA PHE A 50 -11.57 5.10 15.58
C PHE A 50 -10.24 4.33 15.64
N MET A 51 -10.06 3.48 16.66
CA MET A 51 -8.88 2.61 16.78
C MET A 51 -8.77 1.65 15.59
N GLN A 52 -9.87 1.04 15.15
CA GLN A 52 -9.86 0.18 13.97
C GLN A 52 -9.43 0.94 12.70
N ILE A 53 -10.00 2.11 12.43
CA ILE A 53 -9.61 2.95 11.28
C ILE A 53 -8.13 3.33 11.36
N LEU A 54 -7.65 3.68 12.55
CA LEU A 54 -6.24 4.03 12.76
C LEU A 54 -5.33 2.83 12.46
N LEU A 55 -5.68 1.64 12.94
CA LEU A 55 -4.93 0.41 12.71
C LEU A 55 -4.94 0.04 11.21
N ASP A 56 -6.08 0.11 10.54
CA ASP A 56 -6.19 -0.12 9.09
C ASP A 56 -5.31 0.87 8.30
N ALA A 57 -5.33 2.16 8.66
CA ALA A 57 -4.52 3.20 8.03
C ALA A 57 -3.02 2.98 8.25
N MET A 58 -2.61 2.53 9.44
CA MET A 58 -1.22 2.17 9.71
C MET A 58 -0.80 0.97 8.86
N SER A 59 -1.59 -0.11 8.83
CA SER A 59 -1.30 -1.29 7.99
C SER A 59 -1.07 -0.90 6.52
N GLN A 60 -1.95 -0.06 5.97
CA GLN A 60 -1.81 0.47 4.61
C GLN A 60 -0.51 1.27 4.42
N LEU A 61 -0.11 2.09 5.39
CA LEU A 61 1.12 2.87 5.35
C LEU A 61 2.36 1.95 5.32
N PHE A 62 2.39 0.90 6.15
CA PHE A 62 3.51 -0.06 6.16
C PHE A 62 3.63 -0.83 4.85
N PHE A 63 2.50 -1.22 4.26
CA PHE A 63 2.47 -1.83 2.94
C PHE A 63 2.98 -0.86 1.85
N SER A 64 2.46 0.37 1.82
CA SER A 64 2.82 1.38 0.80
C SER A 64 4.32 1.69 0.81
N LEU A 65 4.90 1.87 2.01
CA LEU A 65 6.31 2.19 2.17
C LEU A 65 7.25 0.96 2.13
N SER A 66 6.72 -0.26 1.98
CA SER A 66 7.52 -1.50 1.87
C SER A 66 8.47 -1.76 3.05
N VAL A 67 8.12 -1.28 4.25
CA VAL A 67 9.04 -1.24 5.42
C VAL A 67 9.27 -2.63 6.04
N SER A 68 8.34 -3.56 5.87
CA SER A 68 8.31 -4.83 6.62
C SER A 68 8.60 -6.07 5.77
N MET A 69 8.96 -5.86 4.50
CA MET A 69 9.21 -6.91 3.50
C MET A 69 10.70 -7.13 3.22
N GLY A 70 11.61 -6.41 3.89
CA GLY A 70 13.06 -6.47 3.66
C GLY A 70 13.55 -5.70 2.43
N ILE A 71 12.64 -5.18 1.61
CA ILE A 71 12.96 -4.43 0.37
C ILE A 71 13.88 -3.26 0.65
N MET A 72 13.54 -2.44 1.64
CA MET A 72 14.35 -1.26 1.98
C MET A 72 15.72 -1.64 2.55
N ILE A 73 15.86 -2.80 3.19
CA ILE A 73 17.15 -3.32 3.67
C ILE A 73 18.01 -3.73 2.48
N THR A 74 17.46 -4.49 1.53
CA THR A 74 18.16 -4.90 0.30
C THR A 74 18.53 -3.70 -0.56
N TYR A 75 17.66 -2.69 -0.68
CA TYR A 75 17.99 -1.48 -1.43
C TYR A 75 19.04 -0.64 -0.70
N GLY A 76 18.92 -0.52 0.62
CA GLY A 76 19.91 0.15 1.45
C GLY A 76 21.31 -0.48 1.34
N SER A 77 21.42 -1.80 1.20
CA SER A 77 22.73 -2.46 1.05
C SER A 77 23.43 -2.15 -0.28
N TYR A 78 22.70 -1.64 -1.27
CA TYR A 78 23.26 -1.18 -2.56
C TYR A 78 23.55 0.32 -2.60
N VAL A 79 23.13 1.08 -1.59
CA VAL A 79 23.37 2.52 -1.50
C VAL A 79 24.84 2.77 -1.19
N LYS A 80 25.44 3.73 -1.90
CA LYS A 80 26.80 4.16 -1.62
C LYS A 80 26.85 4.96 -0.33
N LYS A 81 27.98 4.88 0.36
CA LYS A 81 28.13 5.53 1.65
C LYS A 81 27.87 7.03 1.59
N ASP A 82 28.29 7.75 0.55
CA ASP A 82 28.19 9.21 0.35
C ASP A 82 26.78 9.77 0.08
N VAL A 83 25.76 8.90 -0.02
CA VAL A 83 24.39 9.33 -0.28
C VAL A 83 23.72 9.87 0.99
N ASP A 84 23.06 11.02 0.88
CA ASP A 84 22.19 11.55 1.93
C ASP A 84 20.91 10.70 2.06
N LEU A 85 20.91 9.80 3.05
CA LEU A 85 19.76 8.96 3.40
C LEU A 85 18.59 9.78 3.94
N ASN A 86 18.84 10.89 4.67
CA ASN A 86 17.76 11.73 5.20
C ASN A 86 16.94 12.33 4.06
N ARG A 87 17.60 12.90 3.05
CA ARG A 87 16.92 13.43 1.87
C ARG A 87 16.20 12.34 1.10
N SER A 88 16.84 11.20 0.89
CA SER A 88 16.27 10.08 0.14
C SER A 88 14.98 9.56 0.78
N ILE A 89 14.98 9.33 2.10
CA ILE A 89 13.81 8.87 2.86
C ILE A 89 12.69 9.91 2.80
N ASN A 90 12.98 11.19 3.00
CA ASN A 90 11.96 12.25 2.94
C ASN A 90 11.29 12.34 1.57
N LEU A 91 12.06 12.17 0.48
CA LEU A 91 11.49 12.18 -0.88
C LEU A 91 10.57 10.97 -1.09
N ILE A 92 10.95 9.78 -0.61
CA ILE A 92 10.11 8.58 -0.69
C ILE A 92 8.79 8.82 0.06
N GLU A 93 8.83 9.28 1.31
CA GLU A 93 7.65 9.56 2.14
C GLU A 93 6.69 10.56 1.47
N ILE A 94 7.24 11.66 0.94
CA ILE A 94 6.44 12.72 0.30
C ILE A 94 5.82 12.21 -1.00
N PHE A 95 6.60 11.61 -1.90
CA PHE A 95 6.08 11.18 -3.19
C PHE A 95 5.08 10.03 -3.07
N ASP A 96 5.30 9.07 -2.17
CA ASP A 96 4.35 8.00 -1.88
C ASP A 96 3.00 8.57 -1.41
N THR A 97 3.04 9.46 -0.42
CA THR A 97 1.83 10.09 0.14
C THR A 97 1.09 10.95 -0.88
N VAL A 98 1.81 11.78 -1.64
CA VAL A 98 1.20 12.66 -2.65
C VAL A 98 0.57 11.84 -3.78
N VAL A 99 1.25 10.80 -4.25
CA VAL A 99 0.70 9.92 -5.30
C VAL A 99 -0.54 9.17 -4.78
N ALA A 100 -0.51 8.64 -3.56
CA ALA A 100 -1.66 7.98 -2.95
C ALA A 100 -2.86 8.93 -2.80
N PHE A 101 -2.61 10.17 -2.38
CA PHE A 101 -3.63 11.21 -2.27
C PHE A 101 -4.25 11.58 -3.62
N LEU A 102 -3.43 11.79 -4.64
CA LEU A 102 -3.91 12.10 -5.99
C LEU A 102 -4.64 10.91 -6.62
N ALA A 103 -4.20 9.68 -6.37
CA ALA A 103 -4.91 8.48 -6.81
C ALA A 103 -6.29 8.36 -6.14
N GLY A 104 -6.41 8.69 -4.85
CA GLY A 104 -7.69 8.79 -4.15
C GLY A 104 -8.60 9.86 -4.77
N MET A 105 -8.06 11.05 -5.05
CA MET A 105 -8.77 12.13 -5.74
C MET A 105 -9.18 11.77 -7.18
N MET A 106 -8.43 10.89 -7.83
CA MET A 106 -8.75 10.39 -9.16
C MET A 106 -9.90 9.38 -9.14
N ILE A 107 -9.90 8.44 -8.19
CA ILE A 107 -10.81 7.29 -8.16
C ILE A 107 -12.10 7.61 -7.41
N ILE A 108 -12.03 8.21 -6.22
CA ILE A 108 -13.19 8.37 -5.31
C ILE A 108 -14.25 9.31 -5.89
N PRO A 109 -13.92 10.51 -6.41
CA PRO A 109 -14.88 11.36 -7.10
C PRO A 109 -15.56 10.69 -8.28
N ALA A 110 -14.79 9.97 -9.11
CA ALA A 110 -15.31 9.27 -10.27
C ALA A 110 -16.34 8.20 -9.89
N ILE A 111 -16.00 7.28 -8.98
CA ILE A 111 -16.94 6.23 -8.57
C ILE A 111 -18.16 6.80 -7.86
N TYR A 112 -18.01 7.88 -7.10
CA TYR A 112 -19.15 8.56 -6.48
C TYR A 112 -20.13 9.09 -7.52
N VAL A 113 -19.63 9.72 -8.59
CA VAL A 113 -20.45 10.23 -9.69
C VAL A 113 -21.26 9.10 -10.34
N PHE A 114 -20.61 7.98 -10.68
CA PHE A 114 -21.26 6.89 -11.42
C PHE A 114 -22.09 5.93 -10.55
N SER A 115 -21.66 5.67 -9.32
CA SER A 115 -22.20 4.58 -8.48
C SER A 115 -22.59 5.04 -7.06
N GLY A 116 -22.27 6.27 -6.67
CA GLY A 116 -22.53 6.79 -5.33
C GLY A 116 -21.69 6.09 -4.26
N VAL A 117 -22.00 6.37 -2.98
CA VAL A 117 -21.23 5.89 -1.82
C VAL A 117 -21.12 4.36 -1.78
N LYS A 118 -22.19 3.64 -2.17
CA LYS A 118 -22.20 2.17 -2.16
C LYS A 118 -21.20 1.56 -3.14
N GLY A 119 -20.89 2.25 -4.24
CA GLY A 119 -19.96 1.78 -5.26
C GLY A 119 -18.49 1.80 -4.83
N MET A 120 -18.16 2.46 -3.72
CA MET A 120 -16.78 2.60 -3.26
C MET A 120 -16.23 1.33 -2.59
N ALA A 121 -17.08 0.36 -2.24
CA ALA A 121 -16.69 -0.86 -1.53
C ALA A 121 -16.21 -2.00 -2.45
N ALA A 122 -15.77 -1.72 -3.67
CA ALA A 122 -15.43 -2.73 -4.68
C ALA A 122 -14.01 -3.35 -4.51
N GLY A 123 -13.27 -2.98 -3.45
CA GLY A 123 -11.96 -3.53 -3.14
C GLY A 123 -10.94 -3.35 -4.27
N PRO A 124 -10.04 -4.33 -4.53
CA PRO A 124 -8.98 -4.24 -5.54
C PRO A 124 -9.49 -3.99 -6.97
N SER A 125 -10.73 -4.37 -7.27
CA SER A 125 -11.33 -4.19 -8.61
C SER A 125 -11.72 -2.74 -8.91
N LEU A 126 -11.73 -1.85 -7.90
CA LEU A 126 -12.29 -0.51 -7.98
C LEU A 126 -11.66 0.33 -9.09
N ILE A 127 -10.34 0.26 -9.27
CA ILE A 127 -9.64 1.00 -10.33
C ILE A 127 -10.07 0.54 -11.73
N PHE A 128 -10.29 -0.76 -11.91
CA PHE A 128 -10.68 -1.38 -13.17
C PHE A 128 -12.16 -1.20 -13.50
N VAL A 129 -12.99 -0.83 -12.52
CA VAL A 129 -14.41 -0.49 -12.73
C VAL A 129 -14.61 1.02 -12.89
N SER A 130 -13.86 1.83 -12.13
CA SER A 130 -14.08 3.28 -12.05
C SER A 130 -13.42 4.02 -13.21
N LEU A 131 -12.14 3.74 -13.48
CA LEU A 131 -11.39 4.52 -14.47
C LEU A 131 -11.86 4.33 -15.91
N PRO A 132 -12.29 3.13 -16.36
CA PRO A 132 -12.86 3.01 -17.70
C PRO A 132 -14.08 3.92 -17.92
N LYS A 133 -14.88 4.17 -16.88
CA LYS A 133 -15.99 5.13 -16.95
C LYS A 133 -15.50 6.57 -17.07
N VAL A 134 -14.44 6.93 -16.33
CA VAL A 134 -13.79 8.25 -16.46
C VAL A 134 -13.28 8.46 -17.89
N PHE A 135 -12.60 7.47 -18.45
CA PHE A 135 -12.08 7.55 -19.80
C PHE A 135 -13.21 7.62 -20.84
N ALA A 136 -14.33 6.93 -20.63
CA ALA A 136 -15.49 7.05 -21.52
C ALA A 136 -16.04 8.49 -21.59
N GLU A 137 -16.06 9.21 -20.46
CA GLU A 137 -16.48 10.62 -20.41
C GLU A 137 -15.48 11.58 -21.08
N MET A 138 -14.24 11.16 -21.34
CA MET A 138 -13.26 11.93 -22.12
C MET A 138 -13.53 11.87 -23.64
N GLY A 139 -14.57 11.15 -24.08
CA GLY A 139 -14.95 11.04 -25.49
C GLY A 139 -13.86 10.39 -26.34
N VAL A 140 -13.53 11.00 -27.48
CA VAL A 140 -12.57 10.45 -28.47
C VAL A 140 -11.16 10.28 -27.89
N ALA A 141 -10.76 11.11 -26.93
CA ALA A 141 -9.45 11.00 -26.29
C ALA A 141 -9.38 9.84 -25.27
N GLY A 142 -10.53 9.39 -24.77
CA GLY A 142 -10.66 8.41 -23.69
C GLY A 142 -9.90 7.11 -23.89
N PRO A 143 -10.10 6.39 -25.00
CA PRO A 143 -9.39 5.13 -25.26
C PRO A 143 -7.86 5.28 -25.29
N ILE A 144 -7.36 6.39 -25.85
CA ILE A 144 -5.92 6.67 -25.92
C ILE A 144 -5.37 6.94 -24.52
N VAL A 145 -6.02 7.85 -23.77
CA VAL A 145 -5.61 8.19 -22.39
C VAL A 145 -5.67 6.96 -21.50
N GLY A 146 -6.74 6.17 -21.59
CA GLY A 146 -6.91 4.94 -20.82
C GLY A 146 -5.87 3.87 -21.15
N GLY A 147 -5.59 3.64 -22.44
CA GLY A 147 -4.55 2.70 -22.86
C GLY A 147 -3.17 3.08 -22.34
N VAL A 148 -2.80 4.36 -22.50
CA VAL A 148 -1.53 4.90 -22.01
C VAL A 148 -1.45 4.84 -20.48
N PHE A 149 -2.57 5.08 -19.77
CA PHE A 149 -2.66 4.96 -18.32
C PHE A 149 -2.43 3.54 -17.83
N PHE A 150 -3.13 2.55 -18.37
CA PHE A 150 -2.96 1.17 -17.92
C PHE A 150 -1.58 0.61 -18.27
N VAL A 151 -0.96 1.04 -19.39
CA VAL A 151 0.44 0.71 -19.69
C VAL A 151 1.38 1.29 -18.63
N MET A 152 1.21 2.56 -18.24
CA MET A 152 2.05 3.15 -17.20
C MET A 152 1.83 2.51 -15.82
N VAL A 153 0.59 2.19 -15.46
CA VAL A 153 0.29 1.45 -14.23
C VAL A 153 0.93 0.06 -14.26
N ALA A 154 0.92 -0.62 -15.41
CA ALA A 154 1.61 -1.90 -15.56
C ALA A 154 3.12 -1.78 -15.35
N PHE A 155 3.76 -0.73 -15.88
CA PHE A 155 5.18 -0.46 -15.60
C PHE A 155 5.45 -0.15 -14.14
N ALA A 156 4.59 0.64 -13.48
CA ALA A 156 4.73 0.93 -12.06
C ALA A 156 4.58 -0.33 -11.20
N ALA A 157 3.57 -1.16 -11.48
CA ALA A 157 3.39 -2.46 -10.81
C ALA A 157 4.59 -3.39 -11.05
N MET A 158 5.11 -3.44 -12.28
CA MET A 158 6.29 -4.23 -12.63
C MET A 158 7.52 -3.80 -11.83
N THR A 159 7.76 -2.49 -11.64
CA THR A 159 8.88 -2.03 -10.82
C THR A 159 8.75 -2.48 -9.36
N SER A 160 7.55 -2.45 -8.78
CA SER A 160 7.32 -2.96 -7.42
C SER A 160 7.53 -4.48 -7.32
N CYS A 161 7.08 -5.25 -8.33
CA CYS A 161 7.33 -6.69 -8.38
C CYS A 161 8.83 -7.02 -8.45
N ILE A 162 9.61 -6.23 -9.20
CA ILE A 162 11.07 -6.38 -9.27
C ILE A 162 11.70 -6.14 -7.88
N SER A 163 11.24 -5.12 -7.13
CA SER A 163 11.74 -4.85 -5.77
C SER A 163 11.50 -6.01 -4.79
N VAL A 164 10.30 -6.59 -4.82
CA VAL A 164 9.95 -7.76 -4.00
C VAL A 164 10.82 -8.96 -4.37
N LEU A 165 10.95 -9.25 -5.68
CA LEU A 165 11.75 -10.38 -6.16
C LEU A 165 13.24 -10.20 -5.83
N GLU A 166 13.77 -8.99 -5.98
CA GLU A 166 15.18 -8.68 -5.71
C GLU A 166 15.56 -9.00 -4.25
N THR A 167 14.66 -8.72 -3.31
CA THR A 167 14.87 -9.05 -1.89
C THR A 167 15.07 -10.55 -1.70
N LEU A 168 14.23 -11.37 -2.34
CA LEU A 168 14.36 -12.83 -2.27
C LEU A 168 15.62 -13.31 -3.00
N VAL A 169 15.93 -12.75 -4.16
CA VAL A 169 17.12 -13.10 -4.94
C VAL A 169 18.40 -12.81 -4.16
N ALA A 170 18.53 -11.63 -3.56
CA ALA A 170 19.69 -11.23 -2.77
C ALA A 170 19.92 -12.19 -1.59
N ASN A 171 18.88 -12.47 -0.80
CA ASN A 171 18.97 -13.38 0.33
C ASN A 171 19.31 -14.82 -0.11
N CYS A 172 18.65 -15.35 -1.15
CA CYS A 172 18.93 -16.70 -1.64
C CYS A 172 20.31 -16.84 -2.28
N MET A 173 20.84 -15.78 -2.90
CA MET A 173 22.22 -15.79 -3.41
C MET A 173 23.24 -15.96 -2.28
N GLU A 174 23.04 -15.26 -1.16
CA GLU A 174 23.92 -15.36 0.02
C GLU A 174 23.80 -16.73 0.71
N ILE A 175 22.58 -17.19 0.97
CA ILE A 175 22.34 -18.46 1.68
C ILE A 175 22.83 -19.66 0.88
N PHE A 176 22.51 -19.71 -0.42
CA PHE A 176 22.80 -20.87 -1.26
C PHE A 176 24.09 -20.73 -2.07
N ASN A 177 24.83 -19.63 -1.92
CA ASN A 177 26.05 -19.33 -2.67
C ASN A 177 25.88 -19.53 -4.19
N ALA A 178 24.72 -19.16 -4.71
CA ALA A 178 24.30 -19.44 -6.07
C ALA A 178 24.38 -18.19 -6.95
N SER A 179 24.55 -18.38 -8.27
CA SER A 179 24.58 -17.25 -9.21
C SER A 179 23.20 -16.57 -9.32
N ARG A 180 23.21 -15.24 -9.43
CA ARG A 180 22.01 -14.40 -9.58
C ARG A 180 21.03 -14.93 -10.64
N LYS A 181 21.57 -15.31 -11.81
CA LYS A 181 20.76 -15.81 -12.93
C LYS A 181 19.99 -17.08 -12.55
N LYS A 182 20.64 -18.03 -11.86
CA LYS A 182 20.01 -19.28 -11.43
C LYS A 182 18.91 -19.02 -10.40
N VAL A 183 19.21 -18.23 -9.38
CA VAL A 183 18.25 -17.89 -8.31
C VAL A 183 17.04 -17.15 -8.87
N THR A 184 17.26 -16.14 -9.72
CA THR A 184 16.19 -15.35 -10.35
C THR A 184 15.27 -16.22 -11.21
N LEU A 185 15.84 -17.16 -11.98
CA LEU A 185 15.04 -18.04 -12.83
C LEU A 185 14.17 -19.02 -12.00
N ILE A 186 14.73 -19.57 -10.93
CA ILE A 186 13.99 -20.46 -10.02
C ILE A 186 12.86 -19.68 -9.32
N LEU A 187 13.19 -18.58 -8.65
CA LEU A 187 12.21 -17.77 -7.93
C LEU A 187 11.15 -17.18 -8.87
N GLY A 188 11.55 -16.72 -10.06
CA GLY A 188 10.61 -16.22 -11.07
C GLY A 188 9.64 -17.30 -11.55
N THR A 189 10.10 -18.55 -11.71
CA THR A 189 9.23 -19.68 -12.08
C THR A 189 8.24 -20.00 -10.96
N VAL A 190 8.70 -20.02 -9.71
CA VAL A 190 7.83 -20.22 -8.53
C VAL A 190 6.79 -19.09 -8.43
N TYR A 191 7.23 -17.84 -8.59
CA TYR A 191 6.36 -16.67 -8.50
C TYR A 191 5.29 -16.66 -9.61
N LEU A 192 5.66 -17.05 -10.83
CA LEU A 192 4.73 -17.21 -11.94
C LEU A 192 3.69 -18.31 -11.64
N GLY A 193 4.13 -19.46 -11.12
CA GLY A 193 3.22 -20.54 -10.71
C GLY A 193 2.22 -20.10 -9.63
N MET A 194 2.71 -19.42 -8.60
CA MET A 194 1.85 -18.86 -7.52
C MET A 194 0.87 -17.81 -8.06
N THR A 195 1.32 -16.93 -8.95
CA THR A 195 0.47 -15.92 -9.58
C THR A 195 -0.65 -16.57 -10.40
N LEU A 196 -0.35 -17.63 -11.17
CA LEU A 196 -1.36 -18.38 -11.91
C LEU A 196 -2.42 -18.99 -10.99
N ILE A 197 -2.00 -19.58 -9.86
CA ILE A 197 -2.95 -20.15 -8.88
C ILE A 197 -3.86 -19.07 -8.29
N ILE A 198 -3.32 -17.90 -7.94
CA ILE A 198 -4.10 -16.75 -7.46
C ILE A 198 -5.09 -16.27 -8.53
N CYS A 199 -4.66 -16.12 -9.78
CA CYS A 199 -5.54 -15.73 -10.89
C CYS A 199 -6.66 -16.75 -11.14
N LEU A 200 -6.35 -18.05 -11.05
CA LEU A 200 -7.35 -19.11 -11.16
C LEU A 200 -8.35 -19.10 -10.00
N GLY A 201 -7.99 -18.53 -8.84
CA GLY A 201 -8.89 -18.27 -7.72
C GLY A 201 -10.05 -17.34 -8.05
N TYR A 202 -9.93 -16.49 -9.08
CA TYR A 202 -11.02 -15.65 -9.59
C TYR A 202 -11.88 -16.34 -10.65
N THR A 203 -11.55 -17.57 -11.03
CA THR A 203 -12.24 -18.32 -12.09
C THR A 203 -12.50 -19.77 -11.66
N VAL A 204 -11.61 -20.70 -11.99
CA VAL A 204 -11.79 -22.16 -11.83
C VAL A 204 -11.72 -22.60 -10.36
N PHE A 205 -10.86 -21.97 -9.56
CA PHE A 205 -10.67 -22.27 -8.14
C PHE A 205 -11.41 -21.27 -7.25
N TYR A 206 -12.56 -20.77 -7.72
CA TYR A 206 -13.36 -19.84 -6.93
C TYR A 206 -13.80 -20.49 -5.61
N PHE A 207 -13.42 -19.87 -4.51
CA PHE A 207 -13.94 -20.18 -3.18
C PHE A 207 -14.08 -18.90 -2.38
N GLU A 208 -14.94 -18.94 -1.38
CA GLU A 208 -15.13 -17.90 -0.39
C GLU A 208 -14.74 -18.45 0.98
N LEU A 209 -13.75 -17.83 1.61
CA LEU A 209 -13.30 -18.19 2.94
C LEU A 209 -13.59 -17.05 3.90
N LYS A 210 -14.20 -17.40 5.04
CA LYS A 210 -14.38 -16.47 6.14
C LYS A 210 -13.04 -16.32 6.87
N LEU A 211 -12.45 -15.14 6.79
CA LEU A 211 -11.20 -14.78 7.45
C LEU A 211 -11.44 -14.51 8.95
N PRO A 212 -10.43 -14.71 9.82
CA PRO A 212 -10.55 -14.47 11.27
C PRO A 212 -10.92 -13.04 11.67
N ASN A 213 -10.64 -12.05 10.81
CA ASN A 213 -11.09 -10.67 10.98
C ASN A 213 -12.60 -10.45 10.69
N GLY A 214 -13.33 -11.49 10.27
CA GLY A 214 -14.75 -11.45 9.97
C GLY A 214 -15.11 -11.14 8.51
N SER A 215 -14.14 -10.78 7.67
CA SER A 215 -14.35 -10.60 6.23
C SER A 215 -14.46 -11.94 5.49
N VAL A 216 -15.11 -11.93 4.33
CA VAL A 216 -15.11 -13.06 3.39
C VAL A 216 -14.21 -12.68 2.24
N GLY A 217 -13.24 -13.55 1.94
CA GLY A 217 -12.22 -13.30 0.92
C GLY A 217 -11.92 -14.52 0.08
N GLN A 218 -11.29 -14.28 -1.07
CA GLN A 218 -10.80 -15.30 -1.98
C GLN A 218 -9.32 -15.60 -1.71
N LEU A 219 -8.67 -16.32 -2.63
CA LEU A 219 -7.27 -16.71 -2.49
C LEU A 219 -6.31 -15.51 -2.41
N LEU A 220 -6.55 -14.44 -3.18
CA LEU A 220 -5.76 -13.22 -3.08
C LEU A 220 -5.96 -12.55 -1.72
N ASP A 221 -7.20 -12.41 -1.26
CA ASP A 221 -7.51 -11.80 0.03
C ASP A 221 -6.93 -12.60 1.20
N LEU A 222 -6.88 -13.94 1.08
CA LEU A 222 -6.20 -14.79 2.06
C LEU A 222 -4.69 -14.55 2.08
N ALA A 223 -4.06 -14.47 0.91
CA ALA A 223 -2.62 -14.18 0.83
C ALA A 223 -2.30 -12.78 1.35
N ASP A 224 -3.13 -11.79 1.00
CA ASP A 224 -3.05 -10.42 1.50
C ASP A 224 -3.21 -10.39 3.01
N TYR A 225 -4.20 -11.10 3.55
CA TYR A 225 -4.43 -11.24 4.97
C TYR A 225 -3.24 -11.84 5.71
N VAL A 226 -2.71 -12.98 5.25
CA VAL A 226 -1.53 -13.61 5.87
C VAL A 226 -0.33 -12.66 5.85
N SER A 227 -0.12 -11.95 4.75
CA SER A 227 1.02 -11.04 4.60
C SER A 227 0.85 -9.77 5.44
N ASN A 228 -0.18 -8.97 5.15
CA ASN A 228 -0.43 -7.65 5.75
C ASN A 228 -0.86 -7.73 7.21
N SER A 229 -1.60 -8.77 7.58
CA SER A 229 -2.19 -8.87 8.92
C SER A 229 -1.34 -9.69 9.89
N PHE A 230 -0.47 -10.60 9.43
CA PHE A 230 0.36 -11.42 10.33
C PHE A 230 1.85 -11.19 10.12
N LEU A 231 2.36 -11.50 8.93
CA LEU A 231 3.81 -11.50 8.71
C LEU A 231 4.40 -10.11 8.91
N MET A 232 3.82 -9.07 8.33
CA MET A 232 4.37 -7.71 8.44
C MET A 232 4.32 -7.13 9.85
N PRO A 233 3.23 -7.25 10.63
CA PRO A 233 3.25 -6.83 12.03
C PRO A 233 4.32 -7.55 12.85
N ILE A 234 4.49 -8.87 12.67
CA ILE A 234 5.50 -9.65 13.39
C ILE A 234 6.91 -9.21 12.99
N THR A 235 7.22 -9.14 11.69
CA THR A 235 8.57 -8.76 11.23
C THR A 235 8.92 -7.34 11.65
N SER A 236 7.94 -6.42 11.62
CA SER A 236 8.11 -5.05 12.10
C SER A 236 8.35 -4.99 13.60
N LEU A 237 7.57 -5.75 14.39
CA LEU A 237 7.74 -5.82 15.84
C LEU A 237 9.13 -6.35 16.21
N LEU A 238 9.56 -7.44 15.58
CA LEU A 238 10.89 -8.02 15.78
C LEU A 238 12.00 -7.03 15.38
N SER A 239 11.83 -6.33 14.26
CA SER A 239 12.78 -5.31 13.81
C SER A 239 12.85 -4.12 14.78
N CYS A 240 11.71 -3.67 15.31
CA CYS A 240 11.67 -2.61 16.31
C CYS A 240 12.28 -3.05 17.63
N ILE A 241 12.10 -4.30 18.05
CA ILE A 241 12.75 -4.85 19.24
C ILE A 241 14.27 -4.92 19.03
N LEU A 242 14.71 -5.43 17.88
CA LEU A 242 16.13 -5.54 17.53
C LEU A 242 16.81 -4.17 17.53
N ILE A 243 16.27 -3.20 16.79
CA ILE A 243 16.89 -1.87 16.69
C ILE A 243 16.64 -1.01 17.93
N GLY A 244 15.45 -1.09 18.52
CA GLY A 244 15.09 -0.28 19.67
C GLY A 244 15.80 -0.72 20.96
N TRP A 245 15.94 -2.02 21.18
CA TRP A 245 16.29 -2.57 22.51
C TRP A 245 17.54 -3.45 22.51
N VAL A 246 17.84 -4.20 21.43
CA VAL A 246 18.98 -5.13 21.39
C VAL A 246 20.25 -4.44 20.89
N ILE A 247 20.22 -3.88 19.68
CA ILE A 247 21.34 -3.14 19.07
C ILE A 247 21.37 -1.70 19.59
N GLY A 248 20.19 -1.11 19.73
CA GLY A 248 20.00 0.27 20.16
C GLY A 248 19.95 1.26 18.97
N PRO A 249 19.10 2.30 19.06
CA PRO A 249 18.85 3.23 17.95
C PRO A 249 20.06 4.07 17.56
N LYS A 250 21.07 4.16 18.44
CA LYS A 250 22.31 4.88 18.18
C LYS A 250 23.06 4.32 16.97
N TYR A 251 23.03 2.99 16.76
CA TYR A 251 23.66 2.37 15.60
C TYR A 251 23.11 2.94 14.28
N VAL A 252 21.79 3.08 14.17
CA VAL A 252 21.15 3.63 12.96
C VAL A 252 21.42 5.13 12.84
N ILE A 253 21.44 5.86 13.96
CA ILE A 253 21.75 7.30 13.96
C ILE A 253 23.18 7.52 13.46
N ASP A 254 24.15 6.77 13.97
CA ASP A 254 25.56 6.90 13.58
C ASP A 254 25.75 6.57 12.07
N GLU A 255 25.04 5.57 11.55
CA GLU A 255 25.03 5.25 10.10
C GLU A 255 24.35 6.35 9.25
N MET A 256 23.27 6.95 9.74
CA MET A 256 22.59 8.05 9.04
C MET A 256 23.43 9.33 8.99
N GLU A 257 24.37 9.50 9.90
CA GLU A 257 25.28 10.65 10.00
C GLU A 257 26.68 10.37 9.45
N LEU A 258 26.90 9.20 8.84
CA LEU A 258 28.23 8.74 8.39
C LEU A 258 28.92 9.69 7.39
N ASN A 259 28.15 10.43 6.60
CA ASN A 259 28.67 11.42 5.64
C ASN A 259 28.81 12.83 6.21
N GLY A 260 28.59 13.03 7.51
CA GLY A 260 28.56 14.35 8.14
C GLY A 260 27.21 15.06 8.02
N GLU A 261 26.19 14.42 7.44
CA GLU A 261 24.82 14.91 7.48
C GLU A 261 24.20 14.71 8.87
N HIS A 262 23.29 15.59 9.29
CA HIS A 262 22.68 15.50 10.61
C HIS A 262 21.27 14.90 10.57
N PHE A 263 21.04 13.86 11.39
CA PHE A 263 19.74 13.24 11.52
C PHE A 263 18.83 14.07 12.44
N ARG A 264 18.19 15.10 11.84
CA ARG A 264 17.32 16.06 12.56
C ARG A 264 16.19 15.42 13.36
N ARG A 265 15.66 14.28 12.92
CA ARG A 265 14.51 13.59 13.54
C ARG A 265 14.93 12.48 14.53
N GLN A 266 16.20 12.38 14.92
CA GLN A 266 16.71 11.33 15.80
C GLN A 266 15.90 11.10 17.08
N ARG A 267 15.43 12.16 17.76
CA ARG A 267 14.66 12.03 19.01
C ARG A 267 13.30 11.39 18.76
N ILE A 268 12.63 11.80 17.68
CA ILE A 268 11.34 11.22 17.27
C ILE A 268 11.56 9.77 16.88
N TYR A 269 12.60 9.48 16.09
CA TYR A 269 12.97 8.12 15.70
C TYR A 269 13.18 7.20 16.91
N ILE A 270 13.94 7.62 17.92
CA ILE A 270 14.17 6.85 19.14
C ILE A 270 12.84 6.50 19.83
N VAL A 271 11.95 7.49 20.01
CA VAL A 271 10.65 7.28 20.65
C VAL A 271 9.76 6.35 19.82
N MET A 272 9.76 6.53 18.50
CA MET A 272 8.97 5.72 17.58
C MET A 272 9.41 4.26 17.60
N VAL A 273 10.71 3.98 17.42
CA VAL A 273 11.21 2.60 17.34
C VAL A 273 11.17 1.89 18.70
N LYS A 274 11.40 2.60 19.82
CA LYS A 274 11.38 1.97 21.15
C LYS A 274 9.99 1.72 21.70
N TYR A 275 9.05 2.63 21.46
CA TYR A 275 7.76 2.63 22.15
C TYR A 275 6.58 2.57 21.19
N VAL A 276 6.46 3.54 20.30
CA VAL A 276 5.22 3.73 19.52
C VAL A 276 5.01 2.60 18.49
N ALA A 277 6.00 2.35 17.64
CA ALA A 277 5.91 1.35 16.58
C ALA A 277 5.75 -0.08 17.14
N PRO A 278 6.49 -0.53 18.17
CA PRO A 278 6.24 -1.82 18.81
C PRO A 278 4.82 -1.98 19.34
N ILE A 279 4.28 -0.96 20.02
CA ILE A 279 2.93 -1.01 20.58
C ILE A 279 1.89 -1.10 19.46
N ILE A 280 2.02 -0.29 18.41
CA ILE A 280 1.12 -0.32 17.25
C ILE A 280 1.20 -1.69 16.55
N MET A 281 2.39 -2.22 16.33
CA MET A 281 2.59 -3.54 15.69
C MET A 281 2.01 -4.67 16.52
N PHE A 282 2.16 -4.60 17.84
CA PHE A 282 1.56 -5.57 18.74
C PHE A 282 0.03 -5.48 18.72
N ALA A 283 -0.54 -4.27 18.73
CA ALA A 283 -1.98 -4.06 18.61
C ALA A 283 -2.54 -4.58 17.27
N LEU A 284 -1.85 -4.29 16.17
CA LEU A 284 -2.18 -4.81 14.84
C LEU A 284 -2.18 -6.35 14.84
N PHE A 285 -1.12 -6.97 15.36
CA PHE A 285 -1.04 -8.42 15.46
C PHE A 285 -2.21 -9.02 16.27
N LEU A 286 -2.57 -8.43 17.41
CA LEU A 286 -3.70 -8.89 18.23
C LEU A 286 -5.05 -8.74 17.53
N GLN A 287 -5.25 -7.64 16.79
CA GLN A 287 -6.45 -7.42 15.98
C GLN A 287 -6.57 -8.49 14.90
N SER A 288 -5.48 -8.71 14.17
CA SER A 288 -5.39 -9.66 13.08
C SER A 288 -5.51 -11.12 13.55
N ALA A 289 -5.02 -11.43 14.75
CA ALA A 289 -5.23 -12.75 15.37
C ALA A 289 -6.69 -12.99 15.81
N GLY A 290 -7.58 -11.99 15.69
CA GLY A 290 -8.97 -12.08 16.13
C GLY A 290 -9.14 -12.04 17.65
N ILE A 291 -8.06 -11.84 18.40
CA ILE A 291 -8.05 -11.85 19.87
C ILE A 291 -8.81 -10.63 20.42
N LEU A 292 -8.68 -9.47 19.77
CA LEU A 292 -9.44 -8.27 20.16
C LEU A 292 -10.95 -8.43 19.93
N ASN A 293 -11.36 -9.19 18.91
CA ASN A 293 -12.77 -9.48 18.65
C ASN A 293 -13.35 -10.48 19.67
N LEU A 294 -12.53 -11.42 20.15
CA LEU A 294 -12.90 -12.33 21.25
C LEU A 294 -13.04 -11.63 22.61
N LEU A 295 -12.34 -10.51 22.81
CA LEU A 295 -12.31 -9.78 24.08
C LEU A 295 -13.45 -8.75 24.25
N HIS A 296 -14.36 -8.59 23.27
CA HIS A 296 -15.60 -7.81 23.35
C HIS A 296 -15.58 -6.62 24.32
N ILE A 297 -14.89 -5.55 23.93
CA ILE A 297 -15.41 -4.19 24.19
C ILE A 297 -16.37 -3.91 23.04
N GLN A 298 -17.68 -4.14 23.27
CA GLN A 298 -18.73 -3.64 22.38
C GLN A 298 -18.85 -2.12 22.49
#